data_AF-A0A7Y3C7V2-F1
#
_entry.id   AF-A0A7Y3C7V2-F1
#
_cell.length_a   1.000
_cell.length_b   1.000
_cell.length_c   1.000
_cell.angle_alpha   90.00
_cell.angle_beta   90.00
_cell.angle_gamma   90.00
#
_symmetry.space_group_name_H-M   'P 1'
#
loop_
_entity.id
_entity.type
_entity.pdbx_description
1 polymer ?
#
loop_
_entity_poly.entity_id
_entity_poly.type
_entity_poly.pdbx_seq_one_letter_code
_entity_poly.pdbx_strand_id
1 'polypeptide(L)'
;MLDNNQLLRFTTAGSVDDGKSTLIGRLLYDSKSIFEDQLEAIENTSRKKGHDGVDLALFTDGLRDEREQGITIDVAYRYFTTPKRKFIIADTPGHIQYTRNMVTGASTANAAIILVDARHGVIEQTRRHAFIASLLQIPHIIVCINKMDLVDYQEKAYNVVIDQFEEFSSKLLVKDIRFIPISALEGDNVVNRSSKMNWYQGAPLLHTLETMHISSDINKIDGRFPVQTVLRPQNE
;
A
#
# COMPACT_ATOMS: atom_id res chain seq x y z
N MET A 1 0.02 20.43 20.80
CA MET A 1 0.70 19.16 20.47
C MET A 1 -0.06 18.53 19.32
N LEU A 2 0.53 18.40 18.13
CA LEU A 2 -0.07 17.60 17.08
C LEU A 2 -0.06 16.14 17.54
N ASP A 3 -1.23 15.53 17.68
CA ASP A 3 -1.33 14.10 17.99
C ASP A 3 -0.64 13.32 16.87
N ASN A 4 0.51 12.70 17.18
CA ASN A 4 1.24 11.85 16.23
C ASN A 4 0.40 10.66 15.72
N ASN A 5 -0.75 10.38 16.35
CA ASN A 5 -1.71 9.39 15.89
C ASN A 5 -2.42 9.78 14.57
N GLN A 6 -2.35 11.05 14.16
CA GLN A 6 -3.02 11.55 12.97
C GLN A 6 -2.31 11.22 11.65
N LEU A 7 -1.02 10.84 11.65
CA LEU A 7 -0.28 10.62 10.40
C LEU A 7 0.17 9.17 10.29
N LEU A 8 -0.39 8.43 9.34
CA LEU A 8 0.06 7.07 9.02
C LEU A 8 0.81 7.04 7.69
N ARG A 9 2.05 6.55 7.73
CA ARG A 9 2.85 6.26 6.54
C ARG A 9 2.68 4.80 6.17
N PHE A 10 2.35 4.50 4.93
CA PHE A 10 2.34 3.13 4.46
C PHE A 10 2.96 3.00 3.08
N THR A 11 3.49 1.81 2.80
CA THR A 11 4.00 1.46 1.47
C THR A 11 3.14 0.35 0.87
N THR A 12 3.07 0.31 -0.46
CA THR A 12 2.42 -0.80 -1.17
C THR A 12 3.47 -1.68 -1.84
N ALA A 13 3.28 -3.00 -1.78
CA ALA A 13 4.15 -4.00 -2.36
C ALA A 13 3.33 -5.14 -2.96
N GLY A 14 3.92 -5.89 -3.89
CA GLY A 14 3.20 -6.86 -4.72
C GLY A 14 3.79 -6.93 -6.14
N SER A 15 3.37 -7.95 -6.88
CA SER A 15 3.79 -8.23 -8.25
C SER A 15 3.40 -7.14 -9.25
N VAL A 16 3.95 -7.24 -10.45
CA VAL A 16 3.77 -6.28 -11.55
C VAL A 16 2.30 -6.15 -11.98
N ASP A 17 1.45 -7.14 -11.68
CA ASP A 17 0.03 -7.13 -12.07
C ASP A 17 -0.93 -7.28 -10.88
N ASP A 18 -0.47 -7.20 -9.63
CA ASP A 18 -1.33 -7.41 -8.45
C ASP A 18 -2.30 -6.24 -8.19
N GLY A 19 -2.24 -5.17 -9.01
CA GLY A 19 -3.20 -4.06 -8.95
C GLY A 19 -2.85 -2.96 -7.94
N LYS A 20 -1.56 -2.75 -7.64
CA LYS A 20 -1.09 -1.73 -6.67
C LYS A 20 -1.51 -0.31 -7.04
N SER A 21 -1.20 0.08 -8.28
CA SER A 21 -1.58 1.35 -8.89
C SER A 21 -3.09 1.57 -8.86
N THR A 22 -3.86 0.53 -9.22
CA THR A 22 -5.34 0.55 -9.17
C THR A 22 -5.85 0.76 -7.74
N LEU A 23 -5.27 0.08 -6.74
CA LEU A 23 -5.64 0.25 -5.34
C LEU A 23 -5.36 1.66 -4.84
N ILE A 24 -4.19 2.22 -5.15
CA ILE A 24 -3.84 3.60 -4.80
C ILE A 24 -4.81 4.57 -5.46
N GLY A 25 -5.07 4.42 -6.77
CA GLY A 25 -6.03 5.24 -7.51
C GLY A 25 -7.43 5.18 -6.89
N ARG A 26 -7.90 3.98 -6.54
CA ARG A 26 -9.19 3.75 -5.87
C ARG A 26 -9.26 4.42 -4.51
N LEU A 27 -8.22 4.30 -3.67
CA LEU A 27 -8.17 4.97 -2.37
C LEU A 27 -8.23 6.50 -2.53
N LEU A 28 -7.52 7.06 -3.51
CA LEU A 28 -7.50 8.50 -3.74
C LEU A 28 -8.83 9.02 -4.30
N TYR A 29 -9.45 8.27 -5.21
CA TYR A 29 -10.76 8.57 -5.80
C TYR A 29 -11.88 8.52 -4.76
N ASP A 30 -12.03 7.38 -4.09
CA ASP A 30 -13.15 7.13 -3.18
C ASP A 30 -13.02 7.94 -1.86
N SER A 31 -11.79 8.30 -1.45
CA SER A 31 -11.57 9.17 -0.27
C SER A 31 -11.89 10.64 -0.53
N LYS A 32 -12.33 11.01 -1.75
CA LYS A 32 -12.61 12.39 -2.17
C LYS A 32 -11.46 13.37 -1.88
N SER A 33 -10.23 12.85 -1.82
CA SER A 33 -9.02 13.63 -1.51
C SER A 33 -8.44 14.31 -2.75
N ILE A 34 -9.02 14.05 -3.92
CA ILE A 34 -8.64 14.67 -5.20
C ILE A 34 -9.55 15.88 -5.40
N PHE A 35 -8.95 17.06 -5.61
CA PHE A 35 -9.66 18.24 -6.11
C PHE A 35 -10.39 17.86 -7.40
N GLU A 36 -11.71 18.07 -7.44
CA GLU A 36 -12.61 17.66 -8.55
C GLU A 36 -12.05 17.99 -9.95
N ASP A 37 -11.27 19.07 -10.06
CA ASP A 37 -10.61 19.52 -11.30
C ASP A 37 -9.62 18.50 -11.90
N GLN A 38 -8.90 17.72 -11.09
CA GLN A 38 -7.98 16.69 -11.61
C GLN A 38 -8.73 15.43 -12.09
N LEU A 39 -9.94 15.20 -11.58
CA LEU A 39 -10.76 14.06 -11.98
C LEU A 39 -11.34 14.24 -13.37
N GLU A 40 -11.81 15.44 -13.71
CA GLU A 40 -12.31 15.76 -15.05
C GLU A 40 -11.23 15.59 -16.14
N ALA A 41 -9.98 15.99 -15.85
CA ALA A 41 -8.86 15.83 -16.78
C ALA A 41 -8.59 14.34 -17.10
N ILE A 42 -8.74 13.46 -16.12
CA ILE A 42 -8.47 12.03 -16.22
C ILE A 42 -9.65 11.28 -16.85
N GLU A 43 -10.88 11.66 -16.54
CA GLU A 43 -12.09 11.18 -17.23
C GLU A 43 -12.01 11.43 -18.73
N ASN A 44 -11.60 12.65 -19.11
CA ASN A 44 -11.39 13.01 -20.50
C ASN A 44 -10.27 12.21 -21.17
N THR A 45 -9.23 11.85 -20.41
CA THR A 45 -8.11 11.04 -20.93
C THR A 45 -8.48 9.56 -21.06
N SER A 46 -9.24 9.03 -20.11
CA SER A 46 -9.76 7.64 -20.12
C SER A 46 -10.70 7.42 -21.31
N ARG A 47 -11.62 8.37 -21.57
CA ARG A 47 -12.49 8.34 -22.75
C ARG A 47 -11.71 8.39 -24.06
N LYS A 48 -10.65 9.20 -24.14
CA LYS A 48 -9.78 9.26 -25.34
C LYS A 48 -9.04 7.95 -25.62
N LYS A 49 -8.73 7.16 -24.58
CA LYS A 49 -8.11 5.83 -24.70
C LYS A 49 -9.11 4.69 -24.92
N GLY A 50 -10.42 4.97 -24.92
CA GLY A 50 -11.47 3.99 -25.23
C GLY A 50 -11.85 3.05 -24.08
N HIS A 51 -11.55 3.40 -22.83
CA HIS A 51 -11.99 2.65 -21.66
C HIS A 51 -13.41 3.09 -21.23
N ASP A 52 -14.30 2.12 -20.95
CA ASP A 52 -15.59 2.38 -20.31
C ASP A 52 -15.38 2.65 -18.81
N GLY A 53 -15.35 3.93 -18.44
CA GLY A 53 -15.16 4.39 -17.06
C GLY A 53 -13.86 5.18 -16.83
N VAL A 54 -13.61 5.54 -15.57
CA VAL A 54 -12.36 6.21 -15.16
C VAL A 54 -11.28 5.14 -14.98
N ASP A 55 -10.23 5.16 -15.80
CA ASP A 55 -9.07 4.30 -15.56
C ASP A 55 -8.25 4.88 -14.39
N LEU A 56 -8.51 4.35 -13.20
CA LEU A 56 -7.86 4.79 -11.97
C LEU A 56 -6.35 4.53 -11.94
N ALA A 57 -5.83 3.64 -12.80
CA ALA A 57 -4.38 3.47 -12.93
C ALA A 57 -3.73 4.71 -13.57
N LEU A 58 -4.47 5.45 -14.41
CA LEU A 58 -3.98 6.72 -14.97
C LEU A 58 -3.71 7.78 -13.90
N PHE A 59 -4.34 7.66 -12.72
CA PHE A 59 -4.06 8.53 -11.57
C PHE A 59 -2.62 8.37 -11.07
N THR A 60 -2.05 7.17 -11.23
CA THR A 60 -0.69 6.81 -10.82
C THR A 60 0.33 6.86 -11.97
N ASP A 61 -0.14 6.86 -13.22
CA ASP A 61 0.68 6.72 -14.43
C ASP A 61 1.42 7.98 -14.90
N GLY A 62 1.28 9.12 -14.23
CA GLY A 62 2.17 10.27 -14.49
C GLY A 62 3.68 9.94 -14.35
N LEU A 63 3.99 8.78 -13.76
CA LEU A 63 5.33 8.18 -13.65
C LEU A 63 5.58 7.04 -14.67
N ARG A 64 4.54 6.48 -15.30
CA ARG A 64 4.69 5.44 -16.33
C ARG A 64 5.35 5.98 -17.60
N ASP A 65 5.24 7.28 -17.90
CA ASP A 65 5.89 7.88 -19.07
C ASP A 65 7.43 7.86 -18.97
N GLU A 66 8.01 7.71 -17.77
CA GLU A 66 9.46 7.48 -17.57
C GLU A 66 9.87 6.02 -17.85
N ARG A 67 8.90 5.09 -17.83
CA ARG A 67 9.07 3.66 -18.12
C ARG A 67 9.42 3.42 -19.60
N GLU A 68 8.98 4.31 -20.49
CA GLU A 68 9.38 4.34 -21.90
C GLU A 68 10.74 5.03 -22.12
N GLN A 69 11.19 5.86 -21.17
CA GLN A 69 12.43 6.65 -21.26
C GLN A 69 13.63 6.08 -20.50
N GLY A 70 13.47 4.93 -19.81
CA GLY A 70 14.59 4.23 -19.16
C GLY A 70 15.18 4.97 -17.95
N ILE A 71 14.43 5.89 -17.35
CA ILE A 71 14.87 6.68 -16.19
C ILE A 71 14.49 5.97 -14.89
N THR A 72 15.34 6.09 -13.86
CA THR A 72 15.10 5.48 -12.55
C THR A 72 14.08 6.30 -11.78
N ILE A 73 12.94 5.70 -11.42
CA ILE A 73 11.91 6.39 -10.65
C ILE A 73 12.19 6.20 -9.16
N ASP A 74 12.59 7.29 -8.51
CA ASP A 74 12.64 7.42 -7.05
C ASP A 74 11.25 7.23 -6.44
N VAL A 75 11.19 6.81 -5.18
CA VAL A 75 9.94 6.56 -4.44
C VAL A 75 8.96 7.74 -4.57
N ALA A 76 7.79 7.52 -5.15
CA ALA A 76 6.78 8.55 -5.30
C ALA A 76 5.91 8.62 -4.04
N TYR A 77 5.81 9.81 -3.45
CA TYR A 77 4.97 10.05 -2.28
C TYR A 77 3.63 10.64 -2.69
N ARG A 78 2.53 9.99 -2.30
CA ARG A 78 1.16 10.51 -2.42
C ARG A 78 0.60 10.85 -1.06
N TYR A 79 -0.25 11.87 -1.01
CA TYR A 79 -0.84 12.37 0.23
C TYR A 79 -2.36 12.35 0.09
N PHE A 80 -3.04 11.85 1.13
CA PHE A 80 -4.49 11.96 1.21
C PHE A 80 -4.93 12.07 2.66
N THR A 81 -6.16 12.50 2.88
CA THR A 81 -6.67 12.82 4.21
C THR A 81 -8.13 12.43 4.31
N THR A 82 -8.47 11.81 5.42
CA THR A 82 -9.85 11.54 5.85
C THR A 82 -10.19 12.47 7.01
N PRO A 83 -11.47 12.59 7.39
CA PRO A 83 -11.84 13.30 8.61
C PRO A 83 -11.16 12.77 9.88
N LYS A 84 -10.70 11.51 9.89
CA LYS A 84 -10.07 10.87 11.05
C LYS A 84 -8.54 10.90 11.03
N ARG A 85 -7.91 10.86 9.85
CA ARG A 85 -6.47 10.62 9.72
C ARG A 85 -5.88 11.10 8.39
N LYS A 86 -4.63 11.54 8.45
CA LYS A 86 -3.77 11.89 7.30
C LYS A 86 -2.89 10.70 6.92
N PHE A 87 -2.64 10.55 5.63
CA PHE A 87 -1.90 9.42 5.08
C PHE A 87 -0.81 9.88 4.13
N ILE A 88 0.32 9.17 4.20
CA ILE A 88 1.40 9.27 3.22
C ILE A 88 1.60 7.88 2.63
N ILE A 89 1.47 7.77 1.31
CA ILE A 89 1.69 6.55 0.55
C ILE A 89 3.06 6.64 -0.09
N ALA A 90 3.95 5.70 0.22
CA ALA A 90 5.17 5.46 -0.54
C ALA A 90 4.89 4.43 -1.64
N ASP A 91 4.71 4.91 -2.87
CA ASP A 91 4.54 4.06 -4.03
C ASP A 91 5.93 3.59 -4.51
N THR A 92 6.16 2.28 -4.40
CA THR A 92 7.45 1.68 -4.71
C THR A 92 7.30 0.72 -5.90
N PRO A 93 8.14 0.83 -6.94
CA PRO A 93 8.02 -0.01 -8.13
C PRO A 93 8.20 -1.49 -7.79
N GLY A 94 7.34 -2.36 -8.34
CA GLY A 94 7.25 -3.79 -7.97
C GLY A 94 8.25 -4.74 -8.63
N HIS A 95 9.25 -4.23 -9.36
CA HIS A 95 10.18 -5.10 -10.08
C HIS A 95 11.29 -5.60 -9.15
N ILE A 96 11.75 -6.83 -9.38
CA ILE A 96 12.84 -7.49 -8.65
C ILE A 96 14.10 -6.60 -8.58
N GLN A 97 14.40 -5.89 -9.66
CA GLN A 97 15.57 -5.00 -9.75
C GLN A 97 15.45 -3.71 -8.92
N TYR A 98 14.27 -3.36 -8.38
CA TYR A 98 14.02 -2.13 -7.61
C TYR A 98 13.77 -2.37 -6.11
N THR A 99 14.21 -3.52 -5.60
CA THR A 99 14.18 -3.85 -4.16
C THR A 99 14.79 -2.73 -3.29
N ARG A 100 15.80 -2.00 -3.80
CA ARG A 100 16.40 -0.84 -3.09
C ARG A 100 15.42 0.31 -2.88
N ASN A 101 14.55 0.58 -3.85
CA ASN A 101 13.58 1.67 -3.75
C ASN A 101 12.46 1.32 -2.77
N MET A 102 12.06 0.03 -2.73
CA MET A 102 11.20 -0.47 -1.67
C MET A 102 11.83 -0.21 -0.30
N VAL A 103 13.12 -0.52 -0.10
CA VAL A 103 13.81 -0.27 1.17
C VAL A 103 13.76 1.21 1.57
N THR A 104 14.01 2.14 0.65
CA THR A 104 13.92 3.58 0.93
C THR A 104 12.52 4.00 1.36
N GLY A 105 11.48 3.61 0.62
CA GLY A 105 10.09 3.98 0.93
C GLY A 105 9.54 3.29 2.19
N ALA A 106 9.95 2.04 2.41
CA ALA A 106 9.54 1.20 3.52
C ALA A 106 10.24 1.58 4.85
N SER A 107 11.45 2.17 4.79
CA SER A 107 12.24 2.51 5.98
C SER A 107 11.55 3.46 6.97
N THR A 108 10.58 4.24 6.51
CA THR A 108 9.81 5.18 7.34
C THR A 108 8.33 4.80 7.48
N ALA A 109 7.93 3.65 6.93
CA ALA A 109 6.55 3.20 6.91
C ALA A 109 6.12 2.63 8.26
N ASN A 110 4.89 2.95 8.67
CA ASN A 110 4.23 2.34 9.82
C ASN A 110 3.52 1.03 9.43
N ALA A 111 3.07 0.93 8.17
CA ALA A 111 2.41 -0.26 7.66
C ALA A 111 2.90 -0.61 6.24
N ALA A 112 2.91 -1.91 5.92
CA ALA A 112 3.13 -2.41 4.58
C ALA A 112 1.87 -3.09 4.07
N ILE A 113 1.35 -2.63 2.93
CA ILE A 113 0.22 -3.25 2.25
C ILE A 113 0.78 -4.16 1.15
N ILE A 114 0.62 -5.46 1.31
CA ILE A 114 1.09 -6.47 0.37
C ILE A 114 -0.11 -6.96 -0.42
N LEU A 115 -0.17 -6.64 -1.71
CA LEU A 115 -1.21 -7.15 -2.59
C LEU A 115 -0.84 -8.56 -3.07
N VAL A 116 -1.86 -9.41 -3.15
CA VAL A 116 -1.76 -10.78 -3.65
C VAL A 116 -2.93 -11.01 -4.60
N ASP A 117 -2.67 -11.37 -5.85
CA ASP A 117 -3.72 -11.78 -6.80
C ASP A 117 -4.35 -13.10 -6.34
N ALA A 118 -5.65 -13.08 -6.05
CA ALA A 118 -6.41 -14.25 -5.57
C ALA A 118 -6.33 -15.47 -6.51
N ARG A 119 -6.06 -15.25 -7.81
CA ARG A 119 -5.94 -16.33 -8.80
C ARG A 119 -4.61 -17.06 -8.71
N HIS A 120 -3.55 -16.35 -8.34
CA HIS A 120 -2.19 -16.89 -8.30
C HIS A 120 -1.76 -17.28 -6.89
N GLY A 121 -2.39 -16.67 -5.87
CA GLY A 121 -2.01 -16.84 -4.48
C GLY A 121 -0.62 -16.28 -4.18
N VAL A 122 0.00 -16.79 -3.12
CA VAL A 122 1.30 -16.31 -2.66
C VAL A 122 2.41 -16.76 -3.62
N ILE A 123 3.06 -15.79 -4.27
CA ILE A 123 4.22 -16.03 -5.13
C ILE A 123 5.53 -15.62 -4.44
N GLU A 124 6.67 -15.94 -5.08
CA GLU A 124 8.00 -15.61 -4.55
C GLU A 124 8.16 -14.11 -4.25
N GLN A 125 7.61 -13.23 -5.10
CA GLN A 125 7.67 -11.78 -4.89
C GLN A 125 6.87 -11.35 -3.65
N THR A 126 5.70 -11.94 -3.40
CA THR A 126 4.91 -11.71 -2.17
C THR A 126 5.73 -12.05 -0.94
N ARG A 127 6.34 -13.23 -0.92
CA ARG A 127 7.23 -13.69 0.18
C ARG A 127 8.38 -12.71 0.37
N ARG A 128 9.06 -12.34 -0.71
CA ARG A 128 10.18 -11.40 -0.69
C ARG A 128 9.80 -10.05 -0.08
N HIS A 129 8.68 -9.46 -0.50
CA HIS A 129 8.22 -8.18 0.03
C HIS A 129 7.84 -8.28 1.51
N ALA A 130 7.21 -9.37 1.95
CA ALA A 130 6.91 -9.61 3.35
C ALA A 130 8.18 -9.72 4.21
N PHE A 131 9.20 -10.43 3.74
CA PHE A 131 10.50 -10.50 4.42
C PHE A 131 11.20 -9.14 4.47
N ILE A 132 11.17 -8.35 3.40
CA ILE A 132 11.76 -7.00 3.40
C ILE A 132 11.05 -6.10 4.41
N ALA A 133 9.71 -6.10 4.41
CA ALA A 133 8.92 -5.32 5.37
C ALA A 133 9.25 -5.72 6.82
N SER A 134 9.38 -7.03 7.07
CA SER A 134 9.79 -7.57 8.36
C SER A 134 11.21 -7.17 8.77
N LEU A 135 12.18 -7.25 7.86
CA LEU A 135 13.58 -6.86 8.12
C LEU A 135 13.74 -5.37 8.41
N LEU A 136 12.89 -4.54 7.79
CA LEU A 136 12.80 -3.11 8.05
C LEU A 136 11.99 -2.78 9.32
N GLN A 137 11.55 -3.80 10.06
CA GLN A 137 10.79 -3.68 11.29
C GLN A 137 9.49 -2.88 11.13
N ILE A 138 8.84 -2.99 9.95
CA ILE A 138 7.51 -2.41 9.77
C ILE A 138 6.55 -3.16 10.72
N PRO A 139 5.92 -2.47 11.69
CA PRO A 139 5.15 -3.14 12.74
C PRO A 139 3.90 -3.86 12.22
N HIS A 140 3.26 -3.31 11.19
CA HIS A 140 1.99 -3.78 10.67
C HIS A 140 2.10 -4.21 9.20
N ILE A 141 1.68 -5.43 8.91
CA ILE A 141 1.49 -5.91 7.54
C ILE A 141 0.00 -6.13 7.28
N ILE A 142 -0.50 -5.56 6.18
CA ILE A 142 -1.84 -5.83 5.67
C ILE A 142 -1.69 -6.58 4.36
N VAL A 143 -2.13 -7.83 4.33
CA VAL A 143 -2.19 -8.65 3.12
C VAL A 143 -3.55 -8.42 2.46
N CYS A 144 -3.54 -7.73 1.33
CA CYS A 144 -4.73 -7.48 0.52
C CYS A 144 -4.85 -8.56 -0.55
N ILE A 145 -5.79 -9.49 -0.38
CA ILE A 145 -6.11 -10.50 -1.39
C ILE A 145 -6.96 -9.80 -2.45
N ASN A 146 -6.32 -9.37 -3.54
CA ASN A 146 -6.92 -8.56 -4.58
C ASN A 146 -7.49 -9.42 -5.71
N LYS A 147 -8.31 -8.80 -6.56
CA LYS A 147 -9.00 -9.42 -7.70
C LYS A 147 -9.99 -10.51 -7.29
N MET A 148 -10.67 -10.32 -6.16
CA MET A 148 -11.73 -11.21 -5.71
C MET A 148 -12.89 -11.30 -6.71
N ASP A 149 -13.08 -10.27 -7.55
CA ASP A 149 -14.02 -10.27 -8.67
C ASP A 149 -13.73 -11.36 -9.71
N LEU A 150 -12.46 -11.70 -9.95
CA LEU A 150 -12.06 -12.72 -10.92
C LEU A 150 -12.16 -14.16 -10.40
N VAL A 151 -12.46 -14.32 -9.11
CA VAL A 151 -12.68 -15.61 -8.45
C VAL A 151 -14.08 -15.67 -7.83
N ASP A 152 -15.03 -14.92 -8.42
CA ASP A 152 -16.44 -14.87 -8.03
C ASP A 152 -16.66 -14.62 -6.53
N TYR A 153 -15.77 -13.85 -5.88
CA TYR A 153 -15.82 -13.49 -4.46
C TYR A 153 -15.86 -14.69 -3.51
N GLN A 154 -15.31 -15.84 -3.93
CA GLN A 154 -15.36 -17.09 -3.18
C GLN A 154 -14.45 -17.06 -1.95
N GLU A 155 -15.00 -17.39 -0.78
CA GLU A 155 -14.25 -17.52 0.49
C GLU A 155 -13.12 -18.55 0.39
N LYS A 156 -13.32 -19.62 -0.39
CA LYS A 156 -12.30 -20.65 -0.61
C LYS A 156 -11.01 -20.07 -1.20
N ALA A 157 -11.10 -19.16 -2.18
CA ALA A 157 -9.92 -18.55 -2.79
C ALA A 157 -9.16 -17.69 -1.78
N TYR A 158 -9.88 -16.93 -0.95
CA TYR A 158 -9.30 -16.16 0.15
C TYR A 158 -8.58 -17.03 1.18
N ASN A 159 -9.19 -18.12 1.63
CA ASN A 159 -8.60 -19.03 2.61
C ASN A 159 -7.33 -19.72 2.08
N VAL A 160 -7.30 -20.10 0.80
CA VAL A 160 -6.09 -20.66 0.17
C VAL A 160 -4.91 -19.69 0.28
N VAL A 161 -5.14 -18.38 0.09
CA VAL A 161 -4.08 -17.38 0.21
C VAL A 161 -3.62 -17.20 1.65
N ILE A 162 -4.55 -17.26 2.63
CA ILE A 162 -4.20 -17.23 4.05
C ILE A 162 -3.30 -18.41 4.38
N ASP A 163 -3.72 -19.64 4.05
CA ASP A 163 -2.99 -20.87 4.35
C ASP A 163 -1.55 -20.79 3.79
N GLN A 164 -1.41 -20.39 2.52
CA GLN A 164 -0.12 -20.19 1.87
C GLN A 164 0.75 -19.09 2.50
N PHE A 165 0.12 -18.06 3.07
CA PHE A 165 0.83 -16.98 3.75
C PHE A 165 1.31 -17.41 5.14
N GLU A 166 0.47 -18.16 5.85
CA GLU A 166 0.78 -18.70 7.17
C GLU A 166 1.94 -19.71 7.16
N GLU A 167 2.15 -20.44 6.06
CA GLU A 167 3.30 -21.34 5.87
C GLU A 167 4.67 -20.69 6.15
N PHE A 168 4.79 -19.38 5.91
CA PHE A 168 6.04 -18.65 6.12
C PHE A 168 5.93 -17.45 7.08
N SER A 169 4.72 -17.13 7.57
CA SER A 169 4.49 -15.98 8.45
C SER A 169 5.25 -16.08 9.76
N SER A 170 5.43 -17.29 10.30
CA SER A 170 6.21 -17.57 11.53
C SER A 170 7.68 -17.14 11.44
N LYS A 171 8.21 -16.96 10.22
CA LYS A 171 9.57 -16.47 9.97
C LYS A 171 9.66 -14.94 9.93
N LEU A 172 8.53 -14.24 9.96
CA LEU A 172 8.45 -12.79 9.94
C LEU A 172 8.50 -12.24 11.38
N LEU A 173 9.39 -11.29 11.61
CA LEU A 173 9.49 -10.49 12.84
C LEU A 173 8.51 -9.30 12.79
N VAL A 174 7.21 -9.59 12.68
CA VAL A 174 6.15 -8.58 12.52
C VAL A 174 5.16 -8.71 13.67
N LYS A 175 4.66 -7.57 14.18
CA LYS A 175 3.77 -7.58 15.35
C LYS A 175 2.33 -7.96 14.99
N ASP A 176 1.86 -7.48 13.85
CA ASP A 176 0.45 -7.55 13.44
C ASP A 176 0.36 -7.84 11.94
N ILE A 177 -0.32 -8.93 11.57
CA ILE A 177 -0.59 -9.32 10.20
C ILE A 177 -2.10 -9.42 10.04
N ARG A 178 -2.67 -8.67 9.09
CA ARG A 178 -4.11 -8.66 8.80
C ARG A 178 -4.37 -9.06 7.36
N PHE A 179 -5.42 -9.84 7.13
CA PHE A 179 -5.85 -10.25 5.80
C PHE A 179 -7.15 -9.54 5.43
N ILE A 180 -7.22 -8.94 4.24
CA ILE A 180 -8.39 -8.25 3.74
C ILE A 180 -8.66 -8.69 2.30
N PRO A 181 -9.80 -9.35 2.00
CA PRO A 181 -10.19 -9.64 0.63
C PRO A 181 -10.76 -8.37 -0.01
N ILE A 182 -10.22 -7.99 -1.17
CA ILE A 182 -10.59 -6.76 -1.88
C ILE A 182 -10.76 -6.99 -3.37
N SER A 183 -11.50 -6.08 -4.02
CA SER A 183 -11.34 -5.81 -5.45
C SER A 183 -11.00 -4.34 -5.61
N ALA A 184 -9.75 -4.04 -5.99
CA ALA A 184 -9.32 -2.68 -6.24
C ALA A 184 -10.07 -2.04 -7.42
N LEU A 185 -10.40 -2.85 -8.44
CA LEU A 185 -11.12 -2.40 -9.62
C LEU A 185 -12.57 -2.06 -9.30
N GLU A 186 -13.28 -2.96 -8.60
CA GLU A 186 -14.71 -2.78 -8.27
C GLU A 186 -14.93 -1.93 -7.01
N GLY A 187 -13.89 -1.71 -6.19
CA GLY A 187 -13.96 -0.96 -4.94
C GLY A 187 -14.40 -1.77 -3.71
N ASP A 188 -14.67 -3.07 -3.88
CA ASP A 188 -15.09 -3.97 -2.81
C ASP A 188 -14.06 -4.03 -1.67
N ASN A 189 -14.49 -3.73 -0.43
CA ASN A 189 -13.68 -3.73 0.79
C ASN A 189 -12.47 -2.77 0.77
N VAL A 190 -12.38 -1.85 -0.18
CA VAL A 190 -11.31 -0.82 -0.21
C VAL A 190 -11.69 0.33 0.72
N VAL A 191 -12.74 1.08 0.39
CA VAL A 191 -13.28 2.15 1.22
C VAL A 191 -14.53 1.69 1.94
N ASN A 192 -15.47 1.11 1.18
CA ASN A 192 -16.75 0.64 1.67
C ASN A 192 -16.74 -0.89 1.81
N ARG A 193 -17.58 -1.41 2.72
CA ARG A 193 -17.77 -2.85 2.87
C ARG A 193 -18.48 -3.42 1.64
N SER A 194 -18.00 -4.56 1.15
CA SER A 194 -18.62 -5.28 0.04
C SER A 194 -19.92 -5.96 0.48
N SER A 195 -20.94 -5.95 -0.38
CA SER A 195 -22.15 -6.76 -0.25
C SER A 195 -22.02 -8.15 -0.89
N LYS A 196 -20.97 -8.38 -1.68
CA LYS A 196 -20.70 -9.64 -2.41
C LYS A 196 -19.95 -10.65 -1.53
N MET A 197 -19.21 -10.17 -0.53
CA MET A 197 -18.42 -10.99 0.39
C MET A 197 -19.02 -10.97 1.81
N ASN A 198 -20.28 -11.40 1.96
CA ASN A 198 -20.98 -11.41 3.26
C ASN A 198 -20.32 -12.32 4.31
N TRP A 199 -19.51 -13.30 3.88
CA TRP A 199 -18.72 -14.16 4.74
C TRP A 199 -17.59 -13.39 5.45
N TYR A 200 -17.04 -12.34 4.83
CA TYR A 200 -15.98 -11.53 5.43
C TYR A 200 -16.55 -10.55 6.48
N GLN A 201 -16.18 -10.75 7.74
CA GLN A 201 -16.62 -9.91 8.87
C GLN A 201 -15.64 -8.81 9.26
N GLY A 202 -14.45 -8.77 8.65
CA GLY A 202 -13.46 -7.74 8.92
C GLY A 202 -13.84 -6.38 8.36
N ALA A 203 -13.11 -5.36 8.78
CA ALA A 203 -13.30 -4.00 8.29
C ALA A 203 -12.71 -3.83 6.86
N PRO A 204 -13.21 -2.84 6.08
CA PRO A 204 -12.56 -2.41 4.85
C PRO A 204 -11.13 -1.90 5.10
N LEU A 205 -10.34 -1.83 4.04
CA LEU A 205 -8.95 -1.38 4.09
C LEU A 205 -8.83 0.04 4.67
N LEU A 206 -9.62 1.00 4.19
CA LEU A 206 -9.54 2.39 4.66
C LEU A 206 -9.84 2.48 6.16
N HIS A 207 -10.88 1.79 6.63
CA HIS A 207 -11.21 1.77 8.06
C HIS A 207 -10.09 1.17 8.90
N THR A 208 -9.46 0.10 8.40
CA THR A 208 -8.29 -0.52 9.04
C THR A 208 -7.14 0.46 9.15
N LEU A 209 -6.86 1.23 8.09
CA LEU A 209 -5.82 2.26 8.07
C LEU A 209 -6.17 3.46 8.98
N GLU A 210 -7.43 3.87 9.06
CA GLU A 210 -7.88 4.96 9.95
C GLU A 210 -7.71 4.60 11.43
N THR A 211 -8.00 3.36 11.81
CA THR A 211 -8.06 2.91 13.21
C THR A 211 -6.77 2.28 13.73
N MET A 212 -5.79 2.05 12.86
CA MET A 212 -4.51 1.43 13.23
C MET A 212 -3.74 2.27 14.25
N HIS A 213 -3.47 1.70 15.42
CA HIS A 213 -2.74 2.38 16.48
C HIS A 213 -1.22 2.28 16.26
N ILE A 214 -0.56 3.41 15.93
CA ILE A 214 0.88 3.46 15.62
C ILE A 214 1.72 4.09 16.73
N SER A 215 1.08 4.70 17.73
CA SER A 215 1.78 5.51 18.75
C SER A 215 2.69 4.69 19.68
N SER A 216 2.43 3.39 19.79
CA SER A 216 3.17 2.41 20.59
C SER A 216 4.36 1.77 19.86
N ASP A 217 4.52 2.05 18.56
CA ASP A 217 5.57 1.39 17.77
C ASP A 217 6.93 2.05 17.90
N ILE A 218 6.96 3.30 18.36
CA ILE A 218 8.19 4.06 18.56
C ILE A 218 8.69 3.80 19.98
N ASN A 219 9.93 3.33 20.11
CA ASN A 219 10.61 3.30 21.39
C ASN A 219 10.90 4.73 21.86
N LYS A 220 10.13 5.19 22.85
CA LYS A 220 10.30 6.50 23.52
C LYS A 220 11.05 6.40 24.84
N ILE A 221 11.47 5.20 25.23
CA ILE A 221 12.10 4.90 26.52
C ILE A 221 13.61 5.10 26.39
N ASP A 222 14.21 4.49 25.37
CA ASP A 222 15.66 4.56 25.18
C ASP A 222 16.05 5.76 24.32
N GLY A 223 16.93 6.62 24.85
CA GLY A 223 17.44 7.77 24.11
C GLY A 223 18.20 7.37 22.84
N ARG A 224 17.93 8.06 21.74
CA ARG A 224 18.66 7.97 20.47
C ARG A 224 18.91 9.39 19.95
N PHE A 225 20.13 9.65 19.49
CA PHE A 225 20.49 10.93 18.87
C PHE A 225 21.20 10.67 17.53
N PRO A 226 20.47 10.67 16.39
CA PRO A 226 21.07 10.44 15.09
C PRO A 226 21.95 11.64 14.70
N VAL A 227 23.27 11.40 14.59
CA VAL A 227 24.23 12.43 14.16
C VAL A 227 24.17 12.56 12.65
N GLN A 228 23.72 13.71 12.15
CA GLN A 228 23.63 13.98 10.71
C GLN A 228 24.92 14.55 10.13
N THR A 229 25.62 15.39 10.89
CA THR A 229 26.82 16.11 10.43
C THR A 229 27.80 16.28 11.59
N VAL A 230 29.10 16.14 11.31
CA VAL A 230 30.18 16.47 12.24
C VAL A 230 31.02 17.57 11.61
N LEU A 231 31.02 18.74 12.23
CA LEU A 231 31.90 19.85 11.85
C LEU A 231 33.10 19.86 12.78
N ARG A 232 34.30 19.88 12.21
CA ARG A 232 35.52 20.09 13.00
C ARG A 232 35.77 21.59 13.13
N PRO A 233 36.07 22.11 14.33
CA PRO A 233 36.52 23.49 14.47
C PRO A 233 37.84 23.66 13.70
N GLN A 234 37.94 24.71 12.88
CA GLN A 234 39.23 25.20 12.41
C GLN A 234 39.80 26.06 13.53
N ASN A 235 40.99 25.70 14.02
CA ASN A 235 41.75 26.59 14.89
C ASN A 235 42.26 27.75 14.01
N GLU A 236 42.06 28.99 14.47
CA GLU A 236 42.77 30.16 13.93
C GLU A 236 44.28 30.04 14.14
#